data_AF-A0A0B8PL82-F1
#
_entry.id   AF-A0A0B8PL82-F1
#
_cell.length_a   1.000
_cell.length_b   1.000
_cell.length_c   1.000
_cell.angle_alpha   90.00
_cell.angle_beta   90.00
_cell.angle_gamma   90.00
#
_symmetry.space_group_name_H-M   'P 1'
#
loop_
_entity.id
_entity.type
_entity.pdbx_description
1 polymer ?
#
loop_
_entity_poly.entity_id
_entity_poly.type
_entity_poly.pdbx_seq_one_letter_code
_entity_poly.pdbx_strand_id
1 'polypeptide(L)'
;MKRAACREIIRENPTTQARPARLSPLRYLIVHRPLRLILVGVAQFTAAQKHQHEARDYRVRIEAVITALQKHQYQESQRFPPVDPSVEFPAHLNDLMTPEEQFWINCTDADEASRRCVQRLRAWTTQHIDYVAGSKSVNVAGELRDIAYAQLTFPLSSGAISPTQRTKWSVELLKMPYAREEANGDVHVTVYDPLLSQLYDAFLQHDGSVALSEDWDVGGNHALLNAQDYTLTNSDGTQKIVSKGLTDIYTVQHNDTVQKPSCPANQTPVPHFSLGQIEINNSYELTGSQKAYIKSESSTHWTFGLEVRVLNLNTGQPEKLHDGFMTVFVQCD
;
A
#
# COMPACT_ATOMS: atom_id res chain seq x y z
N MET A 1 -66.09 -39.22 30.47
CA MET A 1 -66.54 -39.51 31.85
C MET A 1 -66.22 -40.97 32.18
N LYS A 2 -65.94 -41.28 33.46
CA LYS A 2 -65.73 -42.62 34.06
C LYS A 2 -64.48 -43.44 33.64
N ARG A 3 -63.60 -43.64 34.62
CA ARG A 3 -62.58 -44.70 34.74
C ARG A 3 -63.20 -45.94 35.46
N ALA A 4 -62.41 -47.03 35.55
CA ALA A 4 -62.60 -48.21 36.43
C ALA A 4 -63.78 -49.15 36.02
N ALA A 5 -63.82 -50.46 36.30
CA ALA A 5 -62.88 -51.49 36.81
C ALA A 5 -63.58 -52.88 36.71
N CYS A 6 -62.97 -54.06 36.88
CA CYS A 6 -61.61 -54.61 36.69
C CYS A 6 -61.69 -56.13 36.98
N ARG A 7 -60.86 -57.02 36.38
CA ARG A 7 -60.65 -58.40 36.90
C ARG A 7 -59.40 -59.11 36.39
N GLU A 8 -58.68 -59.72 37.33
CA GLU A 8 -57.51 -60.58 37.11
C GLU A 8 -57.92 -62.01 36.70
N ILE A 9 -57.05 -62.71 35.94
CA ILE A 9 -56.68 -64.11 36.22
C ILE A 9 -55.17 -64.25 35.99
N ILE A 10 -54.49 -64.88 36.94
CA ILE A 10 -53.06 -65.22 36.92
C ILE A 10 -52.88 -66.63 36.32
N ARG A 11 -51.87 -66.84 35.46
CA ARG A 11 -50.93 -67.99 35.55
C ARG A 11 -49.77 -67.99 34.53
N GLU A 12 -48.59 -68.26 35.09
CA GLU A 12 -47.47 -69.07 34.56
C GLU A 12 -46.76 -68.67 33.24
N ASN A 13 -45.52 -68.18 33.43
CA ASN A 13 -44.42 -68.26 32.46
C ASN A 13 -43.99 -69.72 32.25
N PRO A 14 -43.43 -70.07 31.08
CA PRO A 14 -42.02 -70.45 31.12
C PRO A 14 -41.16 -69.87 29.98
N THR A 15 -40.20 -69.04 30.37
CA THR A 15 -38.82 -69.01 29.87
C THR A 15 -38.56 -69.34 28.39
N THR A 16 -38.67 -68.33 27.52
CA THR A 16 -37.97 -68.32 26.23
C THR A 16 -36.46 -68.19 26.46
N GLN A 17 -35.74 -69.31 26.44
CA GLN A 17 -34.29 -69.34 26.64
C GLN A 17 -33.56 -68.79 25.40
N ALA A 18 -33.44 -67.47 25.30
CA ALA A 18 -32.71 -66.80 24.23
C ALA A 18 -31.23 -67.22 24.25
N ARG A 19 -30.77 -67.91 23.20
CA ARG A 19 -29.36 -68.27 23.03
C ARG A 19 -28.51 -66.99 23.07
N PRO A 20 -27.44 -66.90 23.88
CA PRO A 20 -26.52 -65.79 23.80
C PRO A 20 -25.88 -65.78 22.42
N ALA A 21 -26.10 -64.70 21.67
CA ALA A 21 -25.46 -64.50 20.39
C ALA A 21 -23.94 -64.43 20.63
N ARG A 22 -23.21 -65.50 20.25
CA ARG A 22 -21.75 -65.50 20.27
C ARG A 22 -21.27 -64.34 19.39
N LEU A 23 -20.79 -63.27 20.03
CA LEU A 23 -20.03 -62.21 19.38
C LEU A 23 -18.78 -62.87 18.77
N SER A 24 -18.87 -63.18 17.48
CA SER A 24 -17.77 -63.76 16.71
C SER A 24 -16.52 -62.89 16.87
N PRO A 25 -15.32 -63.46 17.13
CA PRO A 25 -14.10 -62.68 17.32
C PRO A 25 -13.77 -61.78 16.11
N LEU A 26 -14.26 -62.13 14.92
CA LEU A 26 -14.25 -61.27 13.73
C LEU A 26 -14.84 -59.87 13.98
N ARG A 27 -16.01 -59.75 14.62
CA ARG A 27 -16.68 -58.45 14.81
C ARG A 27 -15.90 -57.51 15.72
N TYR A 28 -15.23 -58.05 16.74
CA TYR A 28 -14.35 -57.28 17.63
C TYR A 28 -13.09 -56.77 16.90
N LEU A 29 -12.53 -57.60 16.02
CA LEU A 29 -11.39 -57.23 15.16
C LEU A 29 -11.76 -56.20 14.08
N ILE A 30 -12.95 -56.29 13.49
CA ILE A 30 -13.43 -55.40 12.42
C ILE A 30 -13.68 -53.96 12.93
N VAL A 31 -14.11 -53.77 14.17
CA VAL A 31 -14.36 -52.41 14.72
C VAL A 31 -13.10 -51.79 15.33
N HIS A 32 -12.27 -52.57 16.04
CA HIS A 32 -11.11 -52.01 16.75
C HIS A 32 -9.89 -51.75 15.88
N ARG A 33 -9.72 -52.45 14.74
CA ARG A 33 -8.64 -52.13 13.78
C ARG A 33 -8.78 -50.76 13.12
N PRO A 34 -9.90 -50.38 12.49
CA PRO A 34 -10.05 -49.05 11.89
C PRO A 34 -10.02 -47.94 12.96
N LEU A 35 -10.61 -48.16 14.14
CA LEU A 35 -10.54 -47.17 15.23
C LEU A 35 -9.10 -46.89 15.68
N ARG A 36 -8.26 -47.92 15.80
CA ARG A 36 -6.83 -47.75 16.11
C ARG A 36 -6.07 -47.03 14.99
N LEU A 37 -6.36 -47.33 13.73
CA LEU A 37 -5.77 -46.64 12.57
C LEU A 37 -6.16 -45.16 12.52
N ILE A 38 -7.43 -44.84 12.79
CA ILE A 38 -7.92 -43.45 12.89
C ILE A 38 -7.22 -42.71 14.05
N LEU A 39 -7.11 -43.33 15.23
CA LEU A 39 -6.43 -42.72 16.38
C LEU A 39 -4.93 -42.48 16.11
N VAL A 40 -4.24 -43.40 15.44
CA VAL A 40 -2.84 -43.21 15.02
C VAL A 40 -2.73 -42.10 13.97
N GLY A 41 -3.64 -42.04 12.99
CA GLY A 41 -3.68 -40.98 11.99
C GLY A 41 -3.94 -39.59 12.60
N VAL A 42 -4.87 -39.49 13.54
CA VAL A 42 -5.13 -38.24 14.29
C VAL A 42 -3.95 -37.85 15.16
N ALA A 43 -3.27 -38.80 15.82
CA ALA A 43 -2.06 -38.52 16.59
C ALA A 43 -0.89 -38.04 15.72
N GLN A 44 -0.72 -38.63 14.52
CA GLN A 44 0.29 -38.16 13.55
C GLN A 44 -0.08 -36.79 12.97
N PHE A 45 -1.36 -36.53 12.70
CA PHE A 45 -1.83 -35.23 12.22
C PHE A 45 -1.65 -34.12 13.27
N THR A 46 -2.02 -34.36 14.53
CA THR A 46 -1.82 -33.37 15.61
C THR A 46 -0.35 -33.16 15.95
N ALA A 47 0.49 -34.21 15.86
CA ALA A 47 1.94 -34.06 15.95
C ALA A 47 2.49 -33.22 14.78
N ALA A 48 2.08 -33.49 13.54
CA ALA A 48 2.51 -32.71 12.37
C ALA A 48 2.07 -31.24 12.44
N GLN A 49 0.82 -30.98 12.84
CA GLN A 49 0.30 -29.62 13.10
C GLN A 49 1.14 -28.91 14.17
N LYS A 50 1.34 -29.54 15.34
CA LYS A 50 2.19 -28.99 16.40
C LYS A 50 3.60 -28.68 15.89
N HIS A 51 4.19 -29.59 15.11
CA HIS A 51 5.52 -29.39 14.54
C HIS A 51 5.59 -28.26 13.50
N GLN A 52 4.51 -27.90 12.81
CA GLN A 52 4.48 -26.71 11.96
C GLN A 52 4.35 -25.42 12.78
N HIS A 53 3.53 -25.42 13.84
CA HIS A 53 3.39 -24.26 14.72
C HIS A 53 4.70 -23.90 15.45
N GLU A 54 5.48 -24.89 15.90
CA GLU A 54 6.79 -24.68 16.55
C GLU A 54 7.75 -23.76 15.75
N ALA A 55 7.77 -23.88 14.42
CA ALA A 55 8.65 -23.05 13.58
C ALA A 55 8.15 -21.61 13.45
N ARG A 56 6.84 -21.45 13.30
CA ARG A 56 6.17 -20.14 13.23
C ARG A 56 6.26 -19.38 14.54
N ASP A 57 6.04 -20.05 15.66
CA ASP A 57 6.10 -19.47 17.01
C ASP A 57 7.54 -19.00 17.34
N TYR A 58 8.55 -19.76 16.89
CA TYR A 58 9.94 -19.33 17.00
C TYR A 58 10.25 -18.10 16.14
N ARG A 59 9.82 -18.05 14.88
CA ARG A 59 9.96 -16.86 14.02
C ARG A 59 9.37 -15.63 14.71
N VAL A 60 8.17 -15.73 15.29
CA VAL A 60 7.53 -14.63 16.05
C VAL A 60 8.36 -14.22 17.28
N ARG A 61 9.02 -15.16 17.96
CA ARG A 61 9.96 -14.83 19.04
C ARG A 61 11.20 -14.09 18.53
N ILE A 62 11.76 -14.49 17.38
CA ILE A 62 12.88 -13.77 16.76
C ILE A 62 12.46 -12.37 16.32
N GLU A 63 11.27 -12.20 15.74
CA GLU A 63 10.71 -10.89 15.40
C GLU A 63 10.60 -9.97 16.63
N ALA A 64 10.24 -10.51 17.79
CA ALA A 64 10.29 -9.77 19.05
C ALA A 64 11.72 -9.40 19.48
N VAL A 65 12.70 -10.30 19.36
CA VAL A 65 14.12 -10.00 19.65
C VAL A 65 14.66 -8.90 18.73
N ILE A 66 14.34 -8.95 17.42
CA ILE A 66 14.67 -7.91 16.45
C ILE A 66 14.05 -6.57 16.87
N THR A 67 12.79 -6.58 17.29
CA THR A 67 12.12 -5.38 17.82
C THR A 67 12.82 -4.82 19.07
N ALA A 68 13.34 -5.67 19.95
CA ALA A 68 14.10 -5.26 21.13
C ALA A 68 15.47 -4.65 20.77
N LEU A 69 16.19 -5.27 19.83
CA LEU A 69 17.44 -4.72 19.27
C LEU A 69 17.22 -3.33 18.65
N GLN A 70 16.14 -3.15 17.87
CA GLN A 70 15.80 -1.86 17.26
C GLN A 70 15.42 -0.80 18.30
N LYS A 71 14.74 -1.17 19.39
CA LYS A 71 14.46 -0.24 20.51
C LYS A 71 15.73 0.21 21.24
N HIS A 72 16.70 -0.70 21.44
CA HIS A 72 17.98 -0.36 22.03
C HIS A 72 18.76 0.60 21.12
N GLN A 73 18.90 0.26 19.83
CA GLN A 73 19.56 1.10 18.83
C GLN A 73 18.94 2.50 18.76
N TYR A 74 17.60 2.59 18.71
CA TYR A 74 16.90 3.87 18.74
C TYR A 74 17.14 4.67 20.03
N GLN A 75 17.31 4.03 21.20
CA GLN A 75 17.61 4.77 22.42
C GLN A 75 19.04 5.35 22.40
N GLU A 76 20.03 4.56 21.98
CA GLU A 76 21.42 5.02 21.97
C GLU A 76 21.67 6.05 20.85
N SER A 77 21.02 5.94 19.68
CA SER A 77 21.13 6.95 18.62
C SER A 77 20.52 8.32 18.98
N GLN A 78 19.59 8.37 19.95
CA GLN A 78 19.02 9.61 20.51
C GLN A 78 19.84 10.20 21.68
N ARG A 79 20.99 9.58 22.04
CA ARG A 79 21.82 10.02 23.17
C ARG A 79 22.64 11.27 22.81
N PHE A 80 22.87 12.13 23.80
CA PHE A 80 23.76 13.28 23.67
C PHE A 80 24.94 13.20 24.67
N PRO A 81 26.21 13.33 24.23
CA PRO A 81 26.65 13.45 22.84
C PRO A 81 26.32 12.20 22.00
N PRO A 82 26.25 12.31 20.66
CA PRO A 82 25.99 11.17 19.78
C PRO A 82 27.01 10.06 19.99
N VAL A 83 26.53 8.81 19.99
CA VAL A 83 27.37 7.62 20.02
C VAL A 83 27.85 7.25 18.61
N ASP A 84 28.88 6.42 18.51
CA ASP A 84 29.35 5.87 17.23
C ASP A 84 28.36 4.79 16.72
N PRO A 85 28.00 4.75 15.42
CA PRO A 85 27.10 3.74 14.87
C PRO A 85 27.52 2.27 15.14
N SER A 86 28.80 2.01 15.41
CA SER A 86 29.30 0.68 15.77
C SER A 86 28.88 0.19 17.15
N VAL A 87 28.38 1.08 18.03
CA VAL A 87 27.97 0.75 19.41
C VAL A 87 26.50 1.06 19.74
N GLU A 88 25.68 1.46 18.76
CA GLU A 88 24.24 1.69 18.97
C GLU A 88 23.48 0.37 19.27
N PHE A 89 23.84 -0.70 18.57
CA PHE A 89 23.38 -2.05 18.90
C PHE A 89 24.20 -2.60 20.09
N PRO A 90 23.60 -3.40 20.98
CA PRO A 90 24.31 -3.97 22.12
C PRO A 90 25.45 -4.88 21.66
N ALA A 91 26.53 -4.96 22.44
CA ALA A 91 27.69 -5.81 22.12
C ALA A 91 27.36 -7.31 22.19
N HIS A 92 26.47 -7.69 23.11
CA HIS A 92 25.96 -9.04 23.26
C HIS A 92 24.43 -9.05 23.36
N LEU A 93 23.81 -10.11 22.84
CA LEU A 93 22.34 -10.22 22.84
C LEU A 93 21.72 -10.28 24.25
N ASN A 94 22.52 -10.68 25.25
CA ASN A 94 22.11 -10.69 26.65
C ASN A 94 22.02 -9.28 27.26
N ASP A 95 22.66 -8.27 26.66
CA ASP A 95 22.64 -6.89 27.20
C ASP A 95 21.25 -6.24 27.05
N LEU A 96 20.37 -6.83 26.23
CA LEU A 96 18.94 -6.49 26.18
C LEU A 96 18.18 -6.83 27.47
N MET A 97 18.70 -7.77 28.28
CA MET A 97 18.11 -8.23 29.54
C MET A 97 18.60 -7.38 30.70
N THR A 98 18.23 -6.10 30.71
CA THR A 98 18.60 -5.19 31.80
C THR A 98 17.80 -5.51 33.08
N PRO A 99 18.30 -5.16 34.28
CA PRO A 99 17.56 -5.32 35.54
C PRO A 99 16.20 -4.60 35.57
N GLU A 100 16.05 -3.55 34.76
CA GLU A 100 14.84 -2.73 34.59
C GLU A 100 13.88 -3.31 33.53
N GLU A 101 14.23 -4.43 32.90
CA GLU A 101 13.48 -5.11 31.83
C GLU A 101 13.11 -4.21 30.63
N GLN A 102 13.91 -3.18 30.38
CA GLN A 102 13.53 -2.07 29.50
C GLN A 102 13.32 -2.49 28.03
N PHE A 103 14.16 -3.41 27.54
CA PHE A 103 14.12 -3.91 26.16
C PHE A 103 13.65 -5.37 26.08
N TRP A 104 13.98 -6.18 27.09
CA TRP A 104 13.60 -7.58 27.19
C TRP A 104 13.35 -7.99 28.65
N ILE A 105 12.40 -8.91 28.86
CA ILE A 105 12.12 -9.50 30.18
C ILE A 105 13.35 -10.28 30.64
N ASN A 106 13.79 -10.04 31.88
CA ASN A 106 14.95 -10.72 32.43
C ASN A 106 14.62 -12.21 32.64
N CYS A 107 15.43 -13.08 32.05
CA CYS A 107 15.23 -14.51 32.14
C CYS A 107 16.53 -15.16 32.59
N THR A 108 16.51 -15.82 33.74
CA THR A 108 17.66 -16.58 34.24
C THR A 108 17.64 -18.02 33.74
N ASP A 109 18.80 -18.68 33.70
CA ASP A 109 18.90 -20.14 33.43
C ASP A 109 17.94 -20.95 34.33
N ALA A 110 17.71 -20.51 35.57
CA ALA A 110 16.82 -21.17 36.53
C ALA A 110 15.34 -20.94 36.23
N ASP A 111 14.95 -19.73 35.82
CA ASP A 111 13.57 -19.41 35.43
C ASP A 111 13.20 -20.06 34.10
N GLU A 112 14.15 -20.17 33.17
CA GLU A 112 13.97 -20.92 31.93
C GLU A 112 13.88 -22.44 32.18
N ALA A 113 14.75 -23.01 33.02
CA ALA A 113 14.62 -24.41 33.44
C ALA A 113 13.26 -24.67 34.11
N SER A 114 12.72 -23.66 34.79
CA SER A 114 11.37 -23.65 35.39
C SER A 114 10.25 -23.29 34.41
N ARG A 115 10.56 -23.05 33.12
CA ARG A 115 9.64 -22.65 32.04
C ARG A 115 8.82 -21.38 32.30
N ARG A 116 9.33 -20.46 33.12
CA ARG A 116 8.68 -19.17 33.43
C ARG A 116 8.88 -18.13 32.34
N CYS A 117 10.01 -18.20 31.67
CA CYS A 117 10.43 -17.37 30.55
C CYS A 117 11.24 -18.24 29.56
N VAL A 118 11.65 -17.69 28.42
CA VAL A 118 12.55 -18.39 27.50
C VAL A 118 13.68 -17.46 27.08
N GLN A 119 14.90 -17.82 27.49
CA GLN A 119 16.14 -17.10 27.25
C GLN A 119 16.85 -17.68 26.01
N ARG A 120 16.86 -19.00 25.89
CA ARG A 120 17.47 -19.71 24.77
C ARG A 120 16.64 -19.51 23.52
N LEU A 121 17.23 -18.77 22.58
CA LEU A 121 16.83 -18.78 21.17
C LEU A 121 17.24 -20.09 20.46
N ARG A 122 17.22 -21.22 21.17
CA ARG A 122 17.58 -22.56 20.67
C ARG A 122 16.30 -23.37 20.47
N ALA A 123 15.83 -23.49 19.23
CA ALA A 123 14.61 -24.24 18.93
C ALA A 123 14.84 -25.64 18.32
N TRP A 124 16.03 -25.93 17.81
CA TRP A 124 16.33 -27.19 17.12
C TRP A 124 17.73 -27.78 17.33
N THR A 125 18.71 -26.99 17.76
CA THR A 125 20.06 -27.47 18.13
C THR A 125 20.37 -27.16 19.59
N THR A 126 21.45 -27.77 20.09
CA THR A 126 22.13 -27.35 21.32
C THR A 126 23.07 -26.16 21.10
N GLN A 127 23.32 -25.75 19.85
CA GLN A 127 24.12 -24.57 19.51
C GLN A 127 23.33 -23.28 19.77
N HIS A 128 24.02 -22.19 20.09
CA HIS A 128 23.41 -20.87 20.20
C HIS A 128 23.20 -20.27 18.79
N ILE A 129 22.39 -19.22 18.72
CA ILE A 129 22.50 -18.25 17.62
C ILE A 129 23.79 -17.45 17.86
N ASP A 130 24.60 -17.27 16.82
CA ASP A 130 25.73 -16.35 16.88
C ASP A 130 25.25 -14.92 16.56
N TYR A 131 25.76 -13.94 17.30
CA TYR A 131 25.36 -12.54 17.21
C TYR A 131 26.58 -11.66 17.00
N VAL A 132 26.50 -10.73 16.05
CA VAL A 132 27.53 -9.73 15.76
C VAL A 132 26.85 -8.37 15.55
N ALA A 133 27.40 -7.31 16.14
CA ALA A 133 27.00 -5.93 15.90
C ALA A 133 28.19 -5.12 15.38
N GLY A 134 27.90 -4.01 14.69
CA GLY A 134 28.91 -3.05 14.25
C GLY A 134 28.32 -2.02 13.29
N SER A 135 29.19 -1.32 12.56
CA SER A 135 28.81 -0.35 11.52
C SER A 135 29.28 -0.79 10.13
N LYS A 136 28.61 -0.26 9.10
CA LYS A 136 28.98 -0.45 7.70
C LYS A 136 28.78 0.84 6.92
N SER A 137 29.80 1.27 6.19
CA SER A 137 29.67 2.39 5.24
C SER A 137 28.80 2.00 4.04
N VAL A 138 27.80 2.81 3.75
CA VAL A 138 26.94 2.72 2.56
C VAL A 138 26.99 4.04 1.79
N ASN A 139 26.94 3.97 0.47
CA ASN A 139 26.82 5.17 -0.37
C ASN A 139 25.33 5.49 -0.56
N VAL A 140 24.92 6.69 -0.13
CA VAL A 140 23.56 7.22 -0.27
C VAL A 140 23.68 8.56 -1.00
N ALA A 141 23.08 8.65 -2.20
CA ALA A 141 23.10 9.85 -3.04
C ALA A 141 24.50 10.45 -3.34
N GLY A 142 25.56 9.63 -3.31
CA GLY A 142 26.94 10.08 -3.52
C GLY A 142 27.72 10.37 -2.24
N GLU A 143 27.06 10.41 -1.08
CA GLU A 143 27.68 10.57 0.24
C GLU A 143 27.91 9.20 0.89
N LEU A 144 29.07 9.02 1.55
CA LEU A 144 29.32 7.85 2.40
C LEU A 144 28.75 8.10 3.79
N ARG A 145 27.83 7.23 4.23
CA ARG A 145 27.25 7.24 5.56
C ARG A 145 27.48 5.90 6.24
N ASP A 146 27.91 5.93 7.49
CA ASP A 146 28.05 4.72 8.31
C ASP A 146 26.71 4.40 8.97
N ILE A 147 26.20 3.19 8.72
CA ILE A 147 24.96 2.69 9.33
C ILE A 147 25.27 1.59 10.35
N ALA A 148 24.59 1.65 11.49
CA ALA A 148 24.58 0.58 12.48
C ALA A 148 23.91 -0.68 11.90
N TYR A 149 24.43 -1.86 12.23
CA TYR A 149 23.78 -3.13 11.95
C TYR A 149 24.02 -4.14 13.08
N ALA A 150 23.07 -5.06 13.23
CA ALA A 150 23.26 -6.31 13.95
C ALA A 150 22.96 -7.49 13.04
N GLN A 151 23.61 -8.63 13.27
CA GLN A 151 23.40 -9.86 12.51
C GLN A 151 23.16 -11.02 13.46
N LEU A 152 22.09 -11.77 13.20
CA LEU A 152 21.76 -13.03 13.87
C LEU A 152 22.05 -14.18 12.90
N THR A 153 22.90 -15.12 13.31
CA THR A 153 23.31 -16.28 12.54
C THR A 153 22.70 -17.55 13.14
N PHE A 154 21.82 -18.19 12.38
CA PHE A 154 21.05 -19.36 12.79
C PHE A 154 21.69 -20.65 12.25
N PRO A 155 22.25 -21.53 13.12
CA PRO A 155 22.95 -22.73 12.69
C PRO A 155 21.97 -23.76 12.11
N LEU A 156 21.97 -23.90 10.79
CA LEU A 156 21.10 -24.77 9.99
C LEU A 156 21.88 -25.63 8.96
N SER A 157 23.20 -25.49 8.94
CA SER A 157 24.13 -26.36 8.21
C SER A 157 23.92 -27.85 8.52
N SER A 158 24.32 -28.70 7.58
CA SER A 158 24.05 -30.15 7.62
C SER A 158 24.69 -30.90 8.80
N GLY A 159 25.70 -30.31 9.45
CA GLY A 159 26.28 -30.84 10.70
C GLY A 159 25.53 -30.42 11.96
N ALA A 160 24.75 -29.34 11.91
CA ALA A 160 23.97 -28.82 13.03
C ALA A 160 22.59 -29.50 13.13
N ILE A 161 21.96 -29.81 11.99
CA ILE A 161 20.55 -30.21 11.95
C ILE A 161 20.25 -31.24 10.83
N SER A 162 19.29 -32.14 11.08
CA SER A 162 18.81 -33.08 10.05
C SER A 162 18.11 -32.36 8.88
N PRO A 163 18.20 -32.85 7.61
CA PRO A 163 17.65 -32.15 6.44
C PRO A 163 16.15 -31.82 6.52
N THR A 164 15.33 -32.73 7.06
CA THR A 164 13.88 -32.51 7.22
C THR A 164 13.55 -31.42 8.23
N GLN A 165 14.36 -31.27 9.28
CA GLN A 165 14.26 -30.15 10.21
C GLN A 165 14.80 -28.87 9.57
N ARG A 166 15.91 -28.90 8.80
CA ARG A 166 16.45 -27.71 8.11
C ARG A 166 15.37 -26.97 7.33
N THR A 167 14.65 -27.67 6.45
CA THR A 167 13.56 -27.10 5.65
C THR A 167 12.42 -26.53 6.50
N LYS A 168 12.09 -27.15 7.64
CA LYS A 168 11.05 -26.62 8.57
C LYS A 168 11.44 -25.24 9.11
N TRP A 169 12.69 -25.05 9.53
CA TRP A 169 13.11 -23.80 10.17
C TRP A 169 13.53 -22.74 9.15
N SER A 170 14.25 -23.10 8.08
CA SER A 170 14.68 -22.15 7.05
C SER A 170 13.48 -21.48 6.36
N VAL A 171 12.42 -22.23 6.05
CA VAL A 171 11.20 -21.69 5.39
C VAL A 171 10.49 -20.63 6.24
N GLU A 172 10.52 -20.72 7.58
CA GLU A 172 9.95 -19.66 8.42
C GLU A 172 10.94 -18.50 8.64
N LEU A 173 12.24 -18.79 8.79
CA LEU A 173 13.23 -17.74 9.04
C LEU A 173 13.47 -16.84 7.83
N LEU A 174 13.46 -17.40 6.61
CA LEU A 174 13.59 -16.67 5.36
C LEU A 174 12.37 -15.77 5.03
N LYS A 175 11.31 -15.79 5.84
CA LYS A 175 10.20 -14.82 5.75
C LYS A 175 10.50 -13.51 6.48
N MET A 176 11.53 -13.46 7.32
CA MET A 176 11.92 -12.24 8.02
C MET A 176 12.65 -11.28 7.06
N PRO A 177 12.51 -9.95 7.22
CA PRO A 177 13.21 -8.99 6.38
C PRO A 177 14.72 -9.17 6.51
N TYR A 178 15.43 -9.01 5.39
CA TYR A 178 16.89 -9.19 5.27
C TYR A 178 17.42 -10.56 5.72
N ALA A 179 16.57 -11.57 5.80
CA ALA A 179 16.99 -12.95 5.98
C ALA A 179 17.56 -13.53 4.67
N ARG A 180 18.71 -14.20 4.74
CA ARG A 180 19.35 -14.90 3.61
C ARG A 180 19.96 -16.23 4.04
N GLU A 181 19.99 -17.19 3.14
CA GLU A 181 20.69 -18.46 3.34
C GLU A 181 22.14 -18.33 2.86
N GLU A 182 23.08 -18.80 3.67
CA GLU A 182 24.52 -18.78 3.38
C GLU A 182 24.97 -20.08 2.71
N ALA A 183 26.15 -20.08 2.08
CA ALA A 183 26.65 -21.23 1.32
C ALA A 183 26.85 -22.52 2.15
N ASN A 184 27.00 -22.40 3.47
CA ASN A 184 27.09 -23.54 4.40
C ASN A 184 25.70 -24.10 4.82
N GLY A 185 24.61 -23.40 4.47
CA GLY A 185 23.23 -23.74 4.82
C GLY A 185 22.72 -23.13 6.13
N ASP A 186 23.48 -22.24 6.77
CA ASP A 186 23.00 -21.41 7.87
C ASP A 186 22.13 -20.25 7.33
N VAL A 187 21.30 -19.65 8.18
CA VAL A 187 20.52 -18.46 7.83
C VAL A 187 21.05 -17.24 8.58
N HIS A 188 21.34 -16.17 7.85
CA HIS A 188 21.70 -14.87 8.40
C HIS A 188 20.52 -13.92 8.32
N VAL A 189 20.26 -13.19 9.40
CA VAL A 189 19.22 -12.15 9.46
C VAL A 189 19.88 -10.87 9.91
N THR A 190 19.94 -9.88 9.02
CA THR A 190 20.53 -8.58 9.33
C THR A 190 19.44 -7.62 9.82
N VAL A 191 19.67 -7.03 10.99
CA VAL A 191 18.84 -5.98 11.56
C VAL A 191 19.52 -4.64 11.28
N TYR A 192 18.76 -3.73 10.68
CA TYR A 192 19.13 -2.34 10.48
C TYR A 192 18.24 -1.43 11.34
N ASP A 193 18.63 -0.16 11.45
CA ASP A 193 17.77 0.89 11.97
C ASP A 193 16.39 0.84 11.26
N PRO A 194 15.25 0.78 11.98
CA PRO A 194 13.92 0.84 11.36
C PRO A 194 13.68 2.13 10.56
N LEU A 195 14.46 3.17 10.81
CA LEU A 195 14.50 4.46 10.12
C LEU A 195 15.52 4.49 8.98
N LEU A 196 16.01 3.35 8.48
CA LEU A 196 16.78 3.30 7.22
C LEU A 196 16.01 3.90 6.03
N SER A 197 14.67 3.96 6.11
CA SER A 197 13.81 4.71 5.17
C SER A 197 14.00 6.23 5.23
N GLN A 198 14.52 6.80 6.33
CA GLN A 198 14.89 8.22 6.44
C GLN A 198 16.24 8.54 5.78
N LEU A 199 17.08 7.55 5.45
CA LEU A 199 18.23 7.76 4.56
C LEU A 199 17.80 7.96 3.11
N TYR A 200 16.57 7.58 2.77
CA TYR A 200 15.96 7.89 1.48
C TYR A 200 15.07 9.13 1.62
N ASP A 201 15.60 10.32 1.31
CA ASP A 201 14.80 11.52 1.02
C ASP A 201 13.76 11.28 -0.11
N ALA A 202 13.88 10.17 -0.83
CA ALA A 202 13.08 9.77 -1.98
C ALA A 202 11.65 9.24 -1.66
N PHE A 203 11.08 9.48 -0.48
CA PHE A 203 9.64 9.32 -0.27
C PHE A 203 8.82 10.51 -0.83
N LEU A 204 9.00 10.75 -2.14
CA LEU A 204 8.09 11.45 -3.05
C LEU A 204 7.49 12.79 -2.55
N GLN A 205 8.31 13.63 -1.94
CA GLN A 205 8.06 15.08 -1.90
C GLN A 205 9.03 15.81 -2.84
N HIS A 206 8.88 15.54 -4.15
CA HIS A 206 9.37 16.48 -5.15
C HIS A 206 8.38 17.64 -5.21
N ASP A 207 8.84 18.83 -4.83
CA ASP A 207 8.13 20.11 -4.85
C ASP A 207 7.90 20.67 -6.27
N GLY A 208 8.18 19.87 -7.30
CA GLY A 208 8.15 20.27 -8.72
C GLY A 208 9.43 20.95 -9.21
N SER A 209 10.46 21.14 -8.37
CA SER A 209 11.74 21.75 -8.79
C SER A 209 12.63 20.83 -9.65
N VAL A 210 12.41 19.52 -9.59
CA VAL A 210 13.16 18.50 -10.34
C VAL A 210 12.28 17.96 -11.46
N ALA A 211 12.80 18.00 -12.69
CA ALA A 211 12.13 17.39 -13.84
C ALA A 211 12.07 15.86 -13.67
N LEU A 212 10.88 15.30 -13.89
CA LEU A 212 10.70 13.84 -13.91
C LEU A 212 11.34 13.26 -15.18
N SER A 213 11.88 12.04 -15.09
CA SER A 213 12.63 11.38 -16.15
C SER A 213 12.30 9.89 -16.26
N GLU A 214 12.74 9.29 -17.36
CA GLU A 214 12.52 7.86 -17.68
C GLU A 214 11.03 7.49 -17.62
N ASP A 215 10.64 6.42 -16.93
CA ASP A 215 9.24 5.97 -16.81
C ASP A 215 8.30 6.99 -16.13
N TRP A 216 8.85 8.06 -15.56
CA TRP A 216 8.11 9.16 -14.94
C TRP A 216 8.08 10.44 -15.80
N ASP A 217 8.70 10.48 -16.97
CA ASP A 217 8.65 11.63 -17.91
C ASP A 217 7.23 11.81 -18.49
N VAL A 218 6.48 12.71 -17.84
CA VAL A 218 5.11 13.09 -18.20
C VAL A 218 5.11 14.35 -19.05
N GLY A 219 5.56 14.15 -20.29
CA GLY A 219 5.66 15.17 -21.35
C GLY A 219 6.17 14.58 -22.66
N GLY A 220 6.95 13.49 -22.61
CA GLY A 220 7.35 12.68 -23.75
C GLY A 220 6.37 11.56 -24.11
N ASN A 221 6.81 10.30 -23.96
CA ASN A 221 6.05 9.11 -24.39
C ASN A 221 5.01 8.60 -23.37
N HIS A 222 5.00 9.15 -22.15
CA HIS A 222 4.16 8.68 -21.05
C HIS A 222 3.08 9.70 -20.72
N ALA A 223 1.91 9.21 -20.28
CA ALA A 223 0.76 10.03 -19.94
C ALA A 223 0.26 9.70 -18.52
N LEU A 224 -0.10 10.73 -17.75
CA LEU A 224 -0.77 10.55 -16.47
C LEU A 224 -2.24 10.13 -16.71
N LEU A 225 -2.60 8.96 -16.20
CA LEU A 225 -3.95 8.39 -16.27
C LEU A 225 -4.54 8.29 -14.86
N ASN A 226 -5.86 8.43 -14.75
CA ASN A 226 -6.63 8.31 -13.50
C ASN A 226 -6.27 9.31 -12.38
N ALA A 227 -5.62 10.45 -12.68
CA ALA A 227 -5.52 11.54 -11.72
C ALA A 227 -6.89 12.20 -11.51
N GLN A 228 -7.14 12.73 -10.32
CA GLN A 228 -8.40 13.38 -9.97
C GLN A 228 -8.54 14.77 -10.62
N ASP A 229 -7.45 15.54 -10.69
CA ASP A 229 -7.40 16.85 -11.34
C ASP A 229 -5.95 17.26 -11.67
N TYR A 230 -5.79 18.29 -12.48
CA TYR A 230 -4.52 18.95 -12.77
C TYR A 230 -4.71 20.47 -12.74
N THR A 231 -3.67 21.20 -12.32
CA THR A 231 -3.61 22.66 -12.48
C THR A 231 -2.46 23.05 -13.39
N LEU A 232 -2.73 24.00 -14.29
CA LEU A 232 -1.73 24.66 -15.13
C LEU A 232 -1.45 26.05 -14.56
N THR A 233 -0.19 26.34 -14.27
CA THR A 233 0.24 27.68 -13.82
C THR A 233 0.36 28.61 -15.02
N ASN A 234 -0.37 29.72 -14.97
CA ASN A 234 -0.33 30.78 -15.96
C ASN A 234 0.91 31.69 -15.77
N SER A 235 1.24 32.47 -16.79
CA SER A 235 2.35 33.43 -16.78
C SER A 235 2.23 34.54 -15.72
N ASP A 236 1.04 34.78 -15.16
CA ASP A 236 0.77 35.71 -14.05
C ASP A 236 0.79 35.04 -12.67
N GLY A 237 1.10 33.75 -12.58
CA GLY A 237 1.09 32.96 -11.34
C GLY A 237 -0.29 32.45 -10.90
N THR A 238 -1.36 32.76 -11.63
CA THR A 238 -2.67 32.13 -11.39
C THR A 238 -2.67 30.67 -11.85
N GLN A 239 -3.66 29.89 -11.40
CA GLN A 239 -3.79 28.47 -11.79
C GLN A 239 -5.12 28.22 -12.51
N LYS A 240 -5.06 27.59 -13.69
CA LYS A 240 -6.22 27.09 -14.43
C LYS A 240 -6.40 25.60 -14.16
N ILE A 241 -7.57 25.22 -13.65
CA ILE A 241 -7.90 23.82 -13.31
C ILE A 241 -8.37 23.11 -14.58
N VAL A 242 -7.67 22.04 -14.98
CA VAL A 242 -7.95 21.32 -16.24
C VAL A 242 -9.32 20.66 -16.22
N SER A 243 -9.78 20.12 -15.08
CA SER A 243 -11.13 19.54 -14.95
C SER A 243 -12.27 20.55 -15.20
N LYS A 244 -12.01 21.85 -15.02
CA LYS A 244 -12.99 22.93 -15.26
C LYS A 244 -12.99 23.45 -16.70
N GLY A 245 -12.09 22.94 -17.55
CA GLY A 245 -11.96 23.30 -18.95
C GLY A 245 -10.78 24.23 -19.24
N LEU A 246 -10.22 24.08 -20.44
CA LEU A 246 -9.10 24.89 -20.94
C LEU A 246 -9.55 26.12 -21.74
N THR A 247 -10.82 26.16 -22.15
CA THR A 247 -11.42 27.18 -23.00
C THR A 247 -12.33 28.09 -22.20
N ASP A 248 -12.11 29.39 -22.25
CA ASP A 248 -13.01 30.40 -21.67
C ASP A 248 -14.09 30.75 -22.71
N ILE A 249 -15.36 30.78 -22.31
CA ILE A 249 -16.50 30.97 -23.22
C ILE A 249 -17.28 32.22 -22.83
N TYR A 250 -17.41 33.16 -23.77
CA TYR A 250 -18.10 34.43 -23.58
C TYR A 250 -19.24 34.56 -24.60
N THR A 251 -20.39 35.11 -24.18
CA THR A 251 -21.47 35.54 -25.08
C THR A 251 -21.49 37.06 -25.08
N VAL A 252 -21.33 37.66 -26.26
CA VAL A 252 -21.06 39.10 -26.41
C VAL A 252 -21.83 39.71 -27.59
N GLN A 253 -22.15 41.00 -27.50
CA GLN A 253 -22.75 41.82 -28.55
C GLN A 253 -21.70 42.66 -29.30
N HIS A 254 -22.13 43.44 -30.29
CA HIS A 254 -21.25 44.43 -30.94
C HIS A 254 -20.86 45.55 -29.96
N ASN A 255 -19.56 45.90 -29.91
CA ASN A 255 -18.91 46.80 -28.94
C ASN A 255 -18.65 46.23 -27.53
N ASP A 256 -19.10 45.01 -27.23
CA ASP A 256 -18.75 44.40 -25.95
C ASP A 256 -17.24 44.19 -25.85
N THR A 257 -16.73 44.38 -24.63
CA THR A 257 -15.31 44.32 -24.31
C THR A 257 -15.07 43.23 -23.26
N VAL A 258 -14.12 42.34 -23.55
CA VAL A 258 -13.78 41.17 -22.73
C VAL A 258 -12.32 41.26 -22.31
N GLN A 259 -12.04 40.97 -21.04
CA GLN A 259 -10.67 40.84 -20.52
C GLN A 259 -10.03 39.57 -21.08
N LYS A 260 -8.80 39.67 -21.58
CA LYS A 260 -8.03 38.49 -22.02
C LYS A 260 -7.74 37.58 -20.83
N PRO A 261 -8.01 36.26 -20.91
CA PRO A 261 -7.59 35.32 -19.89
C PRO A 261 -6.06 35.18 -19.91
N SER A 262 -5.49 34.90 -18.74
CA SER A 262 -4.07 34.58 -18.61
C SER A 262 -3.78 33.18 -19.14
N CYS A 263 -2.67 33.04 -19.87
CA CYS A 263 -2.20 31.78 -20.44
C CYS A 263 -0.88 31.31 -19.79
N PRO A 264 -0.55 30.01 -19.89
CA PRO A 264 0.77 29.47 -19.57
C PRO A 264 1.91 30.21 -20.26
N ALA A 265 3.13 30.02 -19.76
CA ALA A 265 4.32 30.62 -20.35
C ALA A 265 4.49 30.19 -21.83
N ASN A 266 4.86 31.16 -22.68
CA ASN A 266 5.01 31.02 -24.13
C ASN A 266 3.73 30.75 -24.93
N GLN A 267 2.53 30.88 -24.32
CA GLN A 267 1.25 30.79 -25.04
C GLN A 267 0.52 32.13 -25.07
N THR A 268 -0.30 32.33 -26.11
CA THR A 268 -1.15 33.52 -26.25
C THR A 268 -2.64 33.17 -26.21
N PRO A 269 -3.50 34.01 -25.60
CA PRO A 269 -4.93 33.78 -25.63
C PRO A 269 -5.47 34.19 -27.02
N VAL A 270 -6.14 33.29 -27.72
CA VAL A 270 -6.68 33.48 -29.08
C VAL A 270 -8.20 33.27 -29.11
N PRO A 271 -8.98 34.26 -29.62
CA PRO A 271 -10.44 34.17 -29.70
C PRO A 271 -10.90 33.53 -31.03
N HIS A 272 -11.71 32.48 -30.91
CA HIS A 272 -12.47 31.86 -31.99
C HIS A 272 -13.95 32.25 -31.89
N PHE A 273 -14.61 32.44 -33.03
CA PHE A 273 -15.96 33.00 -33.09
C PHE A 273 -16.99 31.98 -33.58
N SER A 274 -18.15 31.95 -32.91
CA SER A 274 -19.39 31.41 -33.45
C SER A 274 -20.48 32.47 -33.42
N LEU A 275 -21.36 32.49 -34.41
CA LEU A 275 -22.54 33.34 -34.41
C LEU A 275 -23.65 32.64 -33.60
N GLY A 276 -24.24 33.35 -32.64
CA GLY A 276 -25.26 32.81 -31.75
C GLY A 276 -26.67 33.10 -32.28
N GLN A 277 -27.14 34.32 -32.02
CA GLN A 277 -28.45 34.81 -32.46
C GLN A 277 -28.27 36.13 -33.21
N ILE A 278 -28.90 36.26 -34.37
CA ILE A 278 -28.92 37.50 -35.14
C ILE A 278 -30.33 38.09 -35.07
N GLU A 279 -30.44 39.36 -34.72
CA GLU A 279 -31.73 40.03 -34.53
C GLU A 279 -32.00 40.98 -35.69
N ILE A 280 -33.13 40.77 -36.38
CA ILE A 280 -33.51 41.53 -37.57
C ILE A 280 -34.99 41.83 -37.46
N ASN A 281 -35.35 43.11 -37.56
CA ASN A 281 -36.75 43.53 -37.55
C ASN A 281 -37.37 43.42 -38.96
N ASN A 282 -38.70 43.54 -39.03
CA ASN A 282 -39.49 43.38 -40.25
C ASN A 282 -39.22 44.41 -41.38
N SER A 283 -38.41 45.44 -41.15
CA SER A 283 -37.98 46.39 -42.18
C SER A 283 -36.76 45.92 -42.99
N TYR A 284 -36.20 44.76 -42.66
CA TYR A 284 -34.95 44.27 -43.21
C TYR A 284 -35.01 42.79 -43.62
N GLU A 285 -34.30 42.44 -44.69
CA GLU A 285 -34.11 41.06 -45.16
C GLU A 285 -32.62 40.66 -45.07
N LEU A 286 -32.31 39.47 -44.54
CA LEU A 286 -30.94 38.98 -44.40
C LEU A 286 -30.34 38.60 -45.76
N THR A 287 -29.22 39.21 -46.17
CA THR A 287 -28.54 38.89 -47.44
C THR A 287 -27.49 37.78 -47.32
N GLY A 288 -27.52 36.98 -46.25
CA GLY A 288 -26.62 35.85 -45.99
C GLY A 288 -25.19 36.17 -45.52
N SER A 289 -24.72 37.42 -45.61
CA SER A 289 -23.37 37.80 -45.18
C SER A 289 -23.38 38.27 -43.71
N GLN A 290 -22.80 37.46 -42.84
CA GLN A 290 -22.65 37.73 -41.41
C GLN A 290 -21.18 37.54 -41.00
N LYS A 291 -20.64 38.39 -40.12
CA LYS A 291 -19.24 38.31 -39.67
C LYS A 291 -19.08 38.76 -38.23
N ALA A 292 -18.53 37.89 -37.38
CA ALA A 292 -17.90 38.26 -36.11
C ALA A 292 -16.40 38.55 -36.32
N TYR A 293 -15.84 39.50 -35.57
CA TYR A 293 -14.43 39.89 -35.68
C TYR A 293 -13.94 40.66 -34.43
N ILE A 294 -12.62 40.69 -34.21
CA ILE A 294 -11.98 41.62 -33.27
C ILE A 294 -12.06 43.03 -33.86
N LYS A 295 -12.77 43.94 -33.19
CA LYS A 295 -12.91 45.35 -33.59
C LYS A 295 -11.72 46.20 -33.15
N SER A 296 -11.24 45.96 -31.94
CA SER A 296 -10.02 46.56 -31.39
C SER A 296 -9.42 45.67 -30.31
N GLU A 297 -8.12 45.82 -30.09
CA GLU A 297 -7.34 45.01 -29.14
C GLU A 297 -6.40 45.92 -28.34
N SER A 298 -6.32 45.68 -27.04
CA SER A 298 -5.30 46.26 -26.15
C SER A 298 -4.40 45.14 -25.59
N SER A 299 -3.48 45.47 -24.69
CA SER A 299 -2.69 44.44 -23.99
C SER A 299 -3.55 43.52 -23.10
N THR A 300 -4.67 44.01 -22.57
CA THR A 300 -5.48 43.31 -21.55
C THR A 300 -6.92 43.00 -21.97
N HIS A 301 -7.42 43.58 -23.06
CA HIS A 301 -8.81 43.42 -23.49
C HIS A 301 -8.95 43.29 -25.01
N TRP A 302 -10.04 42.66 -25.45
CA TRP A 302 -10.57 42.76 -26.81
C TRP A 302 -11.92 43.45 -26.80
N THR A 303 -12.22 44.19 -27.86
CA THR A 303 -13.58 44.66 -28.18
C THR A 303 -14.04 43.93 -29.43
N PHE A 304 -15.23 43.35 -29.41
CA PHE A 304 -15.75 42.54 -30.50
C PHE A 304 -16.74 43.29 -31.40
N GLY A 305 -16.81 42.88 -32.67
CA GLY A 305 -17.68 43.46 -33.68
C GLY A 305 -18.49 42.39 -34.40
N LEU A 306 -19.80 42.63 -34.52
CA LEU A 306 -20.72 41.91 -35.40
C LEU A 306 -21.04 42.78 -36.61
N GLU A 307 -20.92 42.28 -37.84
CA GLU A 307 -21.49 42.90 -39.05
C GLU A 307 -22.46 41.92 -39.70
N VAL A 308 -23.72 42.33 -39.84
CA VAL A 308 -24.79 41.60 -40.55
C VAL A 308 -25.23 42.45 -41.72
N ARG A 309 -25.15 41.92 -42.94
CA ARG A 309 -25.62 42.63 -44.13
C ARG A 309 -27.08 42.30 -44.39
N VAL A 310 -27.86 43.36 -44.56
CA VAL A 310 -29.30 43.28 -44.80
C VAL A 310 -29.69 44.16 -45.98
N LEU A 311 -30.84 43.87 -46.57
CA LEU A 311 -31.53 44.76 -47.50
C LEU A 311 -32.64 45.50 -46.73
N ASN A 312 -32.63 46.82 -46.73
CA ASN A 312 -33.74 47.61 -46.17
C ASN A 312 -34.93 47.57 -47.13
N LEU A 313 -36.04 47.01 -46.69
CA LEU A 313 -37.25 46.80 -47.49
C LEU A 313 -37.99 48.11 -47.81
N ASN A 314 -37.75 49.17 -47.05
CA ASN A 314 -38.35 50.49 -47.29
C ASN A 314 -37.56 51.33 -48.31
N THR A 315 -36.23 51.15 -48.38
CA THR A 315 -35.35 51.96 -49.25
C THR A 315 -34.77 51.19 -50.44
N GLY A 316 -34.84 49.86 -50.42
CA GLY A 316 -34.20 48.98 -51.38
C GLY A 316 -32.67 49.00 -51.35
N GLN A 317 -32.05 49.57 -50.31
CA GLN A 317 -30.59 49.72 -50.20
C GLN A 317 -29.98 48.68 -49.25
N PRO A 318 -28.73 48.22 -49.51
CA PRO A 318 -28.00 47.37 -48.60
C PRO A 318 -27.50 48.17 -47.39
N GLU A 319 -27.78 47.66 -46.20
CA GLU A 319 -27.38 48.24 -44.91
C GLU A 319 -26.60 47.24 -44.06
N LYS A 320 -25.96 47.75 -43.00
CA LYS A 320 -25.21 46.97 -42.03
C LYS A 320 -25.88 47.11 -40.67
N LEU A 321 -26.31 45.98 -40.11
CA LEU A 321 -26.77 45.88 -38.74
C LEU A 321 -25.70 45.24 -37.84
N HIS A 322 -25.84 45.50 -36.56
CA HIS A 322 -24.91 45.08 -35.51
C HIS A 322 -25.64 44.31 -34.38
N ASP A 323 -26.94 44.07 -34.55
CA ASP A 323 -27.84 43.54 -33.53
C ASP A 323 -27.78 41.99 -33.49
N GLY A 324 -27.50 41.47 -32.30
CA GLY A 324 -27.35 40.05 -32.06
C GLY A 324 -26.21 39.72 -31.10
N PHE A 325 -25.99 38.42 -30.93
CA PHE A 325 -25.02 37.83 -30.00
C PHE A 325 -24.08 36.89 -30.77
N MET A 326 -22.79 36.97 -30.46
CA MET A 326 -21.79 35.98 -30.84
C MET A 326 -21.25 35.27 -29.61
N THR A 327 -20.83 34.01 -29.79
CA THR A 327 -20.07 33.27 -28.77
C THR A 327 -18.60 33.32 -29.14
N VAL A 328 -17.76 33.74 -28.19
CA VAL A 328 -16.31 33.76 -28.32
C VAL A 328 -15.72 32.67 -27.43
N PHE A 329 -14.97 31.77 -28.04
CA PHE A 329 -14.19 30.73 -27.36
C PHE A 329 -12.75 31.18 -27.32
N VAL A 330 -12.16 31.34 -26.14
CA VAL A 330 -10.76 31.74 -26.00
C VAL A 330 -9.94 30.55 -25.54
N GLN A 331 -8.91 30.21 -26.32
CA GLN A 331 -7.96 29.14 -26.04
C GLN A 331 -6.55 29.73 -25.94
N CYS A 332 -5.64 29.03 -25.26
CA CYS A 332 -4.23 29.37 -25.24
C CYS A 332 -3.52 28.52 -26.30
N ASP A 333 -2.83 29.15 -27.26
CA ASP A 333 -2.03 28.50 -28.31
C ASP A 333 -0.54 28.83 -28.21
#